data_AF-A0A7K2YD63-F1
#
_entry.id   AF-A0A7K2YD63-F1
#
_cell.length_a   1.000
_cell.length_b   1.000
_cell.length_c   1.000
_cell.angle_alpha   90.00
_cell.angle_beta   90.00
_cell.angle_gamma   90.00
#
_symmetry.space_group_name_H-M   'P 1'
#
loop_
_entity.id
_entity.type
_entity.pdbx_description
1 polymer ?
#
loop_
_entity_poly.entity_id
_entity_poly.type
_entity_poly.pdbx_seq_one_letter_code
_entity_poly.pdbx_strand_id
1 'polypeptide(L)'
;MTQPKPPRSLPALADVCDFWTDHPWPVVRDAARDAGPAMREAIVVAGHWDTLSPTHRAGVLWDMTTAHTIATTDERRLSAYETGARMARLAAAIRHADTLSTTDPFGARVDAVRLAEEVDARLLALPAGWRTEGLRRIAAGELDPLGAVSGAGMAINMARNVYGIAAE
;
A
#
# COMPACT_ATOMS: atom_id res chain seq x y z
N MET A 1 -1.39 -39.62 6.16
CA MET A 1 -0.21 -38.73 6.03
C MET A 1 -0.48 -37.81 4.85
N THR A 2 -1.00 -36.62 5.11
CA THR A 2 -1.27 -35.62 4.07
C THR A 2 0.06 -35.01 3.68
N GLN A 3 0.46 -35.14 2.40
CA GLN A 3 1.65 -34.47 1.90
C GLN A 3 1.54 -32.96 2.14
N PRO A 4 2.64 -32.28 2.52
CA PRO A 4 2.62 -30.82 2.63
C PRO A 4 2.30 -30.25 1.25
N LYS A 5 1.15 -29.57 1.16
CA LYS A 5 0.73 -28.85 -0.04
C LYS A 5 1.84 -27.82 -0.34
N PRO A 6 2.39 -27.78 -1.57
CA PRO A 6 3.40 -26.79 -1.91
C PRO A 6 2.85 -25.38 -1.64
N PRO A 7 3.66 -24.45 -1.13
CA PRO A 7 3.22 -23.08 -0.90
C PRO A 7 2.69 -22.52 -2.22
N ARG A 8 1.45 -22.02 -2.21
CA ARG A 8 0.87 -21.38 -3.40
C ARG A 8 1.65 -20.10 -3.69
N SER A 9 2.08 -19.93 -4.94
CA SER A 9 2.68 -18.68 -5.41
C SER A 9 1.70 -17.51 -5.26
N LEU A 10 2.20 -16.27 -5.10
CA LEU A 10 1.35 -15.08 -5.00
C LEU A 10 0.35 -14.94 -6.17
N PRO A 11 0.70 -15.16 -7.45
CA PRO A 11 -0.28 -15.12 -8.53
C PRO A 11 -1.45 -16.11 -8.33
N ALA A 12 -1.14 -17.35 -7.97
CA ALA A 12 -2.16 -18.37 -7.70
C ALA A 12 -3.06 -18.02 -6.49
N LEU A 13 -2.55 -17.26 -5.51
CA LEU A 13 -3.36 -16.77 -4.39
C LEU A 13 -4.26 -15.61 -4.80
N ALA A 14 -3.76 -14.70 -5.65
CA ALA A 14 -4.54 -13.61 -6.22
C ALA A 14 -5.68 -14.13 -7.10
N ASP A 15 -5.42 -15.14 -7.94
CA ASP A 15 -6.44 -15.77 -8.79
C ASP A 15 -7.59 -16.34 -7.97
N VAL A 16 -7.30 -17.06 -6.88
CA VAL A 16 -8.35 -17.60 -5.99
C VAL A 16 -9.18 -16.47 -5.35
N CYS A 17 -8.58 -15.31 -5.09
CA CYS A 17 -9.29 -14.16 -4.55
C CYS A 17 -10.15 -13.45 -5.62
N ASP A 18 -9.66 -13.28 -6.84
CA ASP A 18 -10.42 -12.68 -7.94
C ASP A 18 -11.62 -13.56 -8.35
N PHE A 19 -11.43 -14.88 -8.38
CA PHE A 19 -12.43 -15.88 -8.77
C PHE A 19 -13.02 -16.63 -7.57
N TRP A 20 -13.13 -15.96 -6.42
CA TRP A 20 -13.53 -16.62 -5.16
C TRP A 20 -14.91 -17.28 -5.22
N THR A 21 -15.82 -16.81 -6.08
CA THR A 21 -17.15 -17.40 -6.29
C THR A 21 -17.11 -18.74 -7.01
N ASP A 22 -16.04 -19.01 -7.75
CA ASP A 22 -15.86 -20.22 -8.56
C ASP A 22 -15.16 -21.33 -7.75
N HIS A 23 -14.83 -21.05 -6.49
CA HIS A 23 -14.11 -21.94 -5.59
C HIS A 23 -14.95 -22.30 -4.37
N PRO A 24 -14.88 -23.55 -3.88
CA PRO A 24 -15.47 -23.91 -2.59
C PRO A 24 -14.91 -23.04 -1.47
N TRP A 25 -15.75 -22.62 -0.53
CA TRP A 25 -15.31 -21.76 0.57
C TRP A 25 -14.08 -22.26 1.34
N PRO A 26 -13.89 -23.57 1.61
CA PRO A 26 -12.66 -24.06 2.22
C PRO A 26 -11.39 -23.70 1.43
N VAL A 27 -11.45 -23.71 0.09
CA VAL A 27 -10.32 -23.37 -0.79
C VAL A 27 -9.98 -21.89 -0.70
N VAL A 28 -11.01 -21.04 -0.68
CA VAL A 28 -10.92 -19.59 -0.55
C VAL A 28 -10.36 -19.21 0.81
N ARG A 29 -10.89 -19.82 1.89
CA ARG A 29 -10.44 -19.64 3.25
C ARG A 29 -8.97 -20.00 3.42
N ASP A 30 -8.54 -21.13 2.87
CA ASP A 30 -7.15 -21.56 2.90
C ASP A 30 -6.25 -20.58 2.11
N ALA A 31 -6.71 -20.11 0.94
CA ALA A 31 -5.97 -19.11 0.17
C ALA A 31 -5.81 -17.79 0.93
N ALA A 32 -6.87 -17.30 1.57
CA ALA A 32 -6.80 -16.09 2.39
C ALA A 32 -5.89 -16.28 3.61
N ARG A 33 -5.90 -17.47 4.23
CA ARG A 33 -5.01 -17.79 5.36
C ARG A 33 -3.54 -17.73 4.95
N ASP A 34 -3.24 -18.26 3.77
CA ASP A 34 -1.88 -18.39 3.28
C ASP A 34 -1.38 -17.08 2.63
N ALA A 35 -2.28 -16.21 2.16
CA ALA A 35 -1.95 -14.95 1.49
C ALA A 35 -1.12 -13.99 2.35
N GLY A 36 -1.51 -13.77 3.62
CA GLY A 36 -0.79 -12.86 4.51
C GLY A 36 0.69 -13.24 4.69
N PRO A 37 0.99 -14.45 5.20
CA PRO A 37 2.36 -14.94 5.33
C PRO A 37 3.12 -14.94 4.00
N ALA A 38 2.48 -15.39 2.90
CA ALA A 38 3.12 -15.47 1.59
C ALA A 38 3.55 -14.10 1.05
N MET A 39 2.71 -13.06 1.20
CA MET A 39 3.06 -11.69 0.78
C MET A 39 4.32 -11.20 1.48
N ARG A 40 4.39 -11.34 2.81
CA ARG A 40 5.55 -10.92 3.59
C ARG A 40 6.78 -11.77 3.26
N GLU A 41 6.63 -13.08 3.17
CA GLU A 41 7.72 -14.01 2.86
C GLU A 41 8.34 -13.70 1.50
N ALA A 42 7.52 -13.49 0.47
CA ALA A 42 8.01 -13.12 -0.86
C ALA A 42 8.88 -11.85 -0.83
N ILE A 43 8.42 -10.80 -0.12
CA ILE A 43 9.16 -9.54 0.03
C ILE A 43 10.46 -9.72 0.83
N VAL A 44 10.45 -10.57 1.86
CA VAL A 44 11.63 -10.87 2.70
C VAL A 44 12.65 -11.70 1.93
N VAL A 45 12.23 -12.75 1.22
CA VAL A 45 13.10 -13.62 0.42
C VAL A 45 13.73 -12.85 -0.74
N ALA A 46 12.99 -11.91 -1.32
CA ALA A 46 13.54 -10.98 -2.30
C ALA A 46 14.55 -9.98 -1.69
N GLY A 47 14.62 -9.88 -0.36
CA GLY A 47 15.54 -8.98 0.35
C GLY A 47 15.06 -7.54 0.40
N HIS A 48 13.77 -7.30 0.18
CA HIS A 48 13.22 -5.96 0.02
C HIS A 48 12.56 -5.42 1.28
N TRP A 49 12.21 -6.30 2.23
CA TRP A 49 11.45 -5.95 3.43
C TRP A 49 12.04 -4.77 4.22
N ASP A 50 13.34 -4.80 4.48
CA ASP A 50 14.01 -3.75 5.27
C ASP A 50 14.21 -2.45 4.48
N THR A 51 14.15 -2.53 3.14
CA THR A 51 14.26 -1.38 2.23
C THR A 51 12.94 -0.67 1.98
N LEU A 52 11.81 -1.30 2.31
CA LEU A 52 10.50 -0.69 2.19
C LEU A 52 10.35 0.51 3.13
N SER A 53 9.64 1.56 2.69
CA SER A 53 9.24 2.65 3.57
C SER A 53 8.39 2.13 4.74
N PRO A 54 8.38 2.81 5.90
CA PRO A 54 7.50 2.45 7.01
C PRO A 54 6.02 2.34 6.59
N THR A 55 5.56 3.20 5.68
CA THR A 55 4.20 3.17 5.12
C THR A 55 3.92 1.88 4.36
N HIS A 56 4.83 1.42 3.48
CA HIS A 56 4.65 0.17 2.75
C HIS A 56 4.67 -1.05 3.68
N ARG A 57 5.56 -1.08 4.69
CA ARG A 57 5.57 -2.15 5.69
C ARG A 57 4.27 -2.21 6.48
N ALA A 58 3.74 -1.06 6.90
CA ALA A 58 2.45 -0.98 7.57
C ALA A 58 1.29 -1.44 6.67
N GLY A 59 1.30 -1.07 5.39
CA GLY A 59 0.33 -1.53 4.39
C GLY A 59 0.30 -3.06 4.26
N VAL A 60 1.47 -3.69 4.06
CA VAL A 60 1.56 -5.16 3.99
C VAL A 60 1.06 -5.83 5.27
N LEU A 61 1.42 -5.30 6.45
CA LEU A 61 0.92 -5.84 7.73
C LEU A 61 -0.60 -5.69 7.89
N TRP A 62 -1.18 -4.59 7.40
CA TRP A 62 -2.63 -4.38 7.39
C TRP A 62 -3.35 -5.33 6.42
N ASP A 63 -2.74 -5.63 5.29
CA ASP A 63 -3.31 -6.58 4.34
C ASP A 63 -3.21 -8.02 4.86
N MET A 64 -2.19 -8.35 5.67
CA MET A 64 -2.11 -9.61 6.41
C MET A 64 -3.26 -9.78 7.42
N THR A 65 -3.63 -8.73 8.16
CA THR A 65 -4.77 -8.79 9.10
C THR A 65 -6.11 -8.90 8.34
N THR A 66 -6.22 -8.24 7.18
CA THR A 66 -7.36 -8.39 6.27
C THR A 66 -7.50 -9.83 5.79
N ALA A 67 -6.39 -10.45 5.37
CA ALA A 67 -6.33 -11.85 4.95
C ALA A 67 -6.75 -12.81 6.07
N HIS A 68 -6.25 -12.59 7.29
CA HIS A 68 -6.66 -13.34 8.48
C HIS A 68 -8.15 -13.21 8.81
N THR A 69 -8.70 -12.01 8.70
CA THR A 69 -10.13 -11.75 8.94
C THR A 69 -11.00 -12.54 7.97
N ILE A 70 -10.63 -12.57 6.69
CA ILE A 70 -11.32 -13.37 5.68
C ILE A 70 -11.22 -14.87 6.02
N ALA A 71 -10.03 -15.35 6.36
CA ALA A 71 -9.78 -16.75 6.70
C ALA A 71 -10.52 -17.24 7.95
N THR A 72 -10.89 -16.33 8.85
CA THR A 72 -11.62 -16.65 10.09
C THR A 72 -13.13 -16.39 9.99
N THR A 73 -13.60 -15.87 8.86
CA THR A 73 -15.03 -15.61 8.64
C THR A 73 -15.79 -16.93 8.48
N ASP A 74 -16.88 -17.08 9.25
CA ASP A 74 -17.81 -18.21 9.12
C ASP A 74 -18.58 -18.10 7.79
N GLU A 75 -18.59 -19.19 7.02
CA GLU A 75 -19.27 -19.30 5.73
C GLU A 75 -20.75 -18.88 5.82
N ARG A 76 -21.39 -19.21 6.94
CA ARG A 76 -22.81 -18.92 7.18
C ARG A 76 -23.10 -17.43 7.38
N ARG A 77 -22.06 -16.62 7.58
CA ARG A 77 -22.14 -15.17 7.82
C ARG A 77 -21.63 -14.35 6.63
N LEU A 78 -21.38 -15.00 5.49
CA LEU A 78 -20.86 -14.32 4.31
C LEU A 78 -21.94 -13.47 3.65
N SER A 79 -21.74 -12.16 3.66
CA SER A 79 -22.37 -11.26 2.69
C SER A 79 -21.56 -11.31 1.41
N ALA A 80 -22.16 -11.73 0.29
CA ALA A 80 -21.47 -11.80 -1.00
C ALA A 80 -20.85 -10.45 -1.42
N TYR A 81 -21.53 -9.34 -1.08
CA TYR A 81 -21.04 -8.00 -1.35
C TYR A 81 -19.81 -7.64 -0.49
N GLU A 82 -19.89 -7.82 0.83
CA GLU A 82 -18.79 -7.48 1.74
C GLU A 82 -17.58 -8.40 1.53
N THR A 83 -17.83 -9.68 1.34
CA THR A 83 -16.80 -10.67 1.01
C THR A 83 -16.16 -10.34 -0.33
N GLY A 84 -16.94 -10.00 -1.36
CA GLY A 84 -16.41 -9.59 -2.66
C GLY A 84 -15.49 -8.38 -2.57
N ALA A 85 -15.86 -7.34 -1.83
CA ALA A 85 -15.01 -6.17 -1.62
C ALA A 85 -13.70 -6.50 -0.88
N ARG A 86 -13.77 -7.38 0.14
CA ARG A 86 -12.59 -7.84 0.87
C ARG A 86 -11.67 -8.72 0.02
N MET A 87 -12.23 -9.59 -0.82
CA MET A 87 -11.46 -10.43 -1.76
C MET A 87 -10.76 -9.60 -2.83
N ALA A 88 -11.46 -8.63 -3.43
CA ALA A 88 -10.86 -7.72 -4.41
C ALA A 88 -9.69 -6.91 -3.81
N ARG A 89 -9.85 -6.45 -2.56
CA ARG A 89 -8.77 -5.77 -1.83
C ARG A 89 -7.59 -6.71 -1.57
N LEU A 90 -7.85 -7.94 -1.12
CA LEU A 90 -6.80 -8.92 -0.86
C LEU A 90 -6.06 -9.30 -2.15
N ALA A 91 -6.77 -9.51 -3.27
CA ALA A 91 -6.16 -9.78 -4.57
C ALA A 91 -5.24 -8.63 -5.03
N ALA A 92 -5.69 -7.38 -4.86
CA ALA A 92 -4.87 -6.20 -5.15
C ALA A 92 -3.61 -6.13 -4.28
N ALA A 93 -3.73 -6.42 -2.97
CA ALA A 93 -2.60 -6.47 -2.05
C ALA A 93 -1.60 -7.57 -2.41
N ILE A 94 -2.07 -8.76 -2.78
CA ILE A 94 -1.22 -9.88 -3.22
C ILE A 94 -0.43 -9.48 -4.47
N ARG A 95 -1.09 -8.87 -5.47
CA ARG A 95 -0.40 -8.37 -6.68
C ARG A 95 0.61 -7.27 -6.38
N HIS A 96 0.29 -6.39 -5.43
CA HIS A 96 1.23 -5.36 -5.01
C HIS A 96 2.47 -5.97 -4.35
N ALA A 97 2.29 -6.94 -3.44
CA ALA A 97 3.40 -7.67 -2.83
C ALA A 97 4.22 -8.46 -3.87
N ASP A 98 3.55 -9.07 -4.87
CA ASP A 98 4.20 -9.76 -5.97
C ASP A 98 5.09 -8.80 -6.78
N THR A 99 4.56 -7.61 -7.11
CA THR A 99 5.30 -6.52 -7.76
C THR A 99 6.50 -6.09 -6.92
N LEU A 100 6.31 -5.88 -5.61
CA LEU A 100 7.37 -5.52 -4.68
C LEU A 100 8.44 -6.59 -4.56
N SER A 101 8.11 -7.86 -4.79
CA SER A 101 9.02 -9.01 -4.66
C SER A 101 9.75 -9.41 -5.95
N THR A 102 9.21 -9.03 -7.11
CA THR A 102 9.75 -9.40 -8.43
C THR A 102 10.47 -8.24 -9.13
N THR A 103 10.12 -7.01 -8.77
CA THR A 103 10.81 -5.82 -9.26
C THR A 103 12.04 -5.59 -8.39
N ASP A 104 13.20 -5.42 -9.02
CA ASP A 104 14.39 -4.94 -8.32
C ASP A 104 14.07 -3.59 -7.63
N PRO A 105 14.17 -3.46 -6.29
CA PRO A 105 13.95 -2.21 -5.57
C PRO A 105 15.00 -1.16 -5.93
N PHE A 106 16.01 -1.51 -6.74
CA PHE A 106 16.87 -0.54 -7.42
C PHE A 106 16.15 0.26 -8.53
N GLY A 107 14.83 0.12 -8.68
CA GLY A 107 13.98 1.24 -9.10
C GLY A 107 14.00 2.37 -8.05
N ALA A 108 14.91 3.34 -8.25
CA ALA A 108 15.16 4.52 -7.43
C ALA A 108 14.97 4.31 -5.91
N ARG A 109 16.06 3.92 -5.22
CA ARG A 109 16.19 4.09 -3.77
C ARG A 109 15.73 5.49 -3.37
N VAL A 110 14.53 5.57 -2.82
CA VAL A 110 14.10 6.72 -2.05
C VAL A 110 14.71 6.50 -0.68
N ASP A 111 15.98 6.88 -0.58
CA ASP A 111 16.69 7.02 0.68
C ASP A 111 15.79 7.87 1.59
N ALA A 112 15.27 7.27 2.67
CA ALA A 112 14.30 7.94 3.53
C ALA A 112 14.90 9.20 4.18
N VAL A 113 16.22 9.25 4.32
CA VAL A 113 16.95 10.46 4.73
C VAL A 113 16.95 11.45 3.57
N ARG A 114 17.32 11.03 2.36
CA ARG A 114 17.20 11.87 1.14
C ARG A 114 15.77 12.35 0.88
N LEU A 115 14.74 11.56 1.18
CA LEU A 115 13.35 11.93 1.01
C LEU A 115 12.91 12.91 2.07
N ALA A 116 13.31 12.71 3.33
CA ALA A 116 13.09 13.67 4.39
C ALA A 116 13.81 14.99 4.07
N GLU A 117 15.06 14.94 3.60
CA GLU A 117 15.83 16.09 3.14
C GLU A 117 15.22 16.74 1.88
N GLU A 118 14.68 15.97 0.95
CA GLU A 118 14.03 16.48 -0.28
C GLU A 118 12.68 17.11 0.02
N VAL A 119 11.90 16.52 0.93
CA VAL A 119 10.66 17.11 1.46
C VAL A 119 10.98 18.37 2.24
N ASP A 120 11.99 18.35 3.12
CA ASP A 120 12.41 19.50 3.92
C ASP A 120 12.94 20.63 3.03
N ALA A 121 13.84 20.33 2.09
CA ALA A 121 14.35 21.30 1.11
C ALA A 121 13.22 21.90 0.25
N ARG A 122 12.23 21.09 -0.16
CA ARG A 122 11.09 21.59 -0.94
C ARG A 122 10.12 22.42 -0.09
N LEU A 123 9.88 22.05 1.17
CA LEU A 123 9.11 22.89 2.11
C LEU A 123 9.84 24.21 2.36
N LEU A 124 11.16 24.18 2.52
CA LEU A 124 12.01 25.36 2.68
C LEU A 124 12.05 26.25 1.42
N ALA A 125 11.86 25.68 0.23
CA ALA A 125 11.75 26.43 -1.02
C ALA A 125 10.39 27.11 -1.23
N LEU A 126 9.36 26.75 -0.44
CA LEU A 126 8.07 27.44 -0.48
C LEU A 126 8.16 28.82 0.21
N PRO A 127 7.36 29.81 -0.24
CA PRO A 127 7.20 31.07 0.48
C PRO A 127 6.69 30.83 1.90
N ALA A 128 7.00 31.74 2.82
CA ALA A 128 6.88 31.49 4.26
C ALA A 128 5.46 31.08 4.68
N GLY A 129 4.43 31.76 4.16
CA GLY A 129 3.02 31.43 4.46
C GLY A 129 2.61 30.04 3.97
N TRP A 130 3.10 29.62 2.80
CA TRP A 130 2.81 28.32 2.19
C TRP A 130 3.49 27.17 2.93
N ARG A 131 4.71 27.39 3.42
CA ARG A 131 5.44 26.43 4.25
C ARG A 131 4.70 26.15 5.55
N THR A 132 4.24 27.21 6.23
CA THR A 132 3.49 27.08 7.50
C THR A 132 2.19 26.32 7.29
N GLU A 133 1.44 26.59 6.23
CA GLU A 133 0.19 25.87 5.93
C GLU A 133 0.44 24.41 5.54
N GLY A 134 1.49 24.13 4.77
CA GLY A 134 1.90 22.75 4.45
C GLY A 134 2.21 21.94 5.72
N LEU A 135 3.00 22.49 6.64
CA LEU A 135 3.30 21.87 7.93
C LEU A 135 2.05 21.70 8.81
N ARG A 136 1.13 22.67 8.81
CA ARG A 136 -0.14 22.58 9.56
C ARG A 136 -0.97 21.39 9.09
N ARG A 137 -1.12 21.20 7.78
CA ARG A 137 -1.91 20.08 7.21
C ARG A 137 -1.28 18.72 7.46
N ILE A 138 0.06 18.64 7.41
CA ILE A 138 0.80 17.43 7.80
C ILE A 138 0.53 17.11 9.28
N ALA A 139 0.65 18.11 10.17
CA ALA A 139 0.41 17.93 11.60
C ALA A 139 -1.03 17.55 11.94
N ALA A 140 -2.00 18.04 11.16
CA ALA A 140 -3.42 17.67 11.27
C ALA A 140 -3.72 16.28 10.68
N GLY A 141 -2.75 15.62 10.03
CA GLY A 141 -2.94 14.33 9.35
C GLY A 141 -3.78 14.42 8.08
N GLU A 142 -4.02 15.63 7.57
CA GLU A 142 -4.85 15.87 6.38
C GLU A 142 -4.11 15.51 5.09
N LEU A 143 -2.77 15.60 5.07
CA LEU A 143 -1.91 15.27 3.94
C LEU A 143 -0.62 14.59 4.41
N ASP A 144 -0.13 13.61 3.65
CA ASP A 144 1.24 13.13 3.82
C ASP A 144 2.26 14.20 3.36
N PRO A 145 3.53 14.14 3.81
CA PRO A 145 4.50 15.20 3.54
C PRO A 145 4.78 15.47 2.05
N LEU A 146 4.72 14.45 1.18
CA LEU A 146 4.90 14.63 -0.26
C LEU A 146 3.64 15.19 -0.92
N GLY A 147 2.47 14.74 -0.45
CA GLY A 147 1.16 15.30 -0.83
C GLY A 147 1.06 16.79 -0.51
N ALA A 148 1.56 17.22 0.65
CA ALA A 148 1.57 18.64 1.04
C ALA A 148 2.46 19.51 0.14
N VAL A 149 3.69 19.06 -0.16
CA VAL A 149 4.62 19.77 -1.04
C VAL A 149 4.08 19.86 -2.47
N SER A 150 3.59 18.76 -3.00
CA SER A 150 3.04 18.70 -4.37
C SER A 150 1.79 19.56 -4.50
N GLY A 151 0.91 19.51 -3.50
CA GLY A 151 -0.29 20.35 -3.42
C GLY A 151 0.04 21.85 -3.38
N ALA A 152 1.03 22.25 -2.58
CA ALA A 152 1.48 23.63 -2.50
C ALA A 152 2.08 24.13 -3.83
N GLY A 153 2.93 23.33 -4.48
CA GLY A 153 3.50 23.67 -5.78
C GLY A 153 2.45 23.84 -6.88
N MET A 154 1.43 22.98 -6.90
CA MET A 154 0.29 23.10 -7.82
C MET A 154 -0.54 24.36 -7.55
N ALA A 155 -0.84 24.64 -6.28
CA ALA A 155 -1.62 25.82 -5.88
C ALA A 155 -0.90 27.13 -6.22
N ILE A 156 0.41 27.21 -5.98
CA ILE A 156 1.25 28.37 -6.33
C ILE A 156 1.28 28.59 -7.84
N ASN A 157 1.49 27.53 -8.62
CA ASN A 157 1.48 27.63 -10.09
C ASN A 157 0.12 28.06 -10.63
N MET A 158 -0.97 27.60 -10.01
CA MET A 158 -2.33 28.00 -10.37
C MET A 158 -2.59 29.47 -10.03
N ALA A 159 -2.21 29.92 -8.82
CA ALA A 159 -2.29 31.32 -8.39
C ALA A 159 -1.58 32.26 -9.38
N ARG A 160 -0.38 31.88 -9.82
CA ARG A 160 0.42 32.70 -10.73
C ARG A 160 -0.10 32.70 -12.16
N ASN A 161 -0.37 31.52 -12.73
CA ASN A 161 -0.66 31.39 -14.16
C ASN A 161 -2.13 31.64 -14.51
N VAL A 162 -3.05 31.37 -13.58
CA VAL A 162 -4.49 31.55 -13.81
C VAL A 162 -4.96 32.91 -13.29
N TYR A 163 -4.46 33.32 -12.13
CA TYR A 163 -4.97 34.50 -11.44
C TYR A 163 -4.00 35.69 -11.41
N GLY A 164 -2.76 35.52 -11.89
CA GLY A 164 -1.75 36.58 -11.89
C GLY A 164 -1.30 37.03 -10.49
N ILE A 165 -1.58 36.22 -9.46
CA ILE A 165 -1.28 36.53 -8.06
C ILE A 165 0.13 36.04 -7.76
N ALA A 166 0.97 36.93 -7.22
CA ALA A 166 2.30 36.56 -6.74
C ALA A 166 2.20 35.70 -5.47
N ALA A 167 3.00 34.63 -5.40
CA ALA A 167 3.12 33.83 -4.19
C ALA A 167 4.12 34.52 -3.26
N GLU A 168 3.60 35.28 -2.30
CA GLU A 168 4.37 35.85 -1.18
C GLU A 168 4.46 34.87 0.00
#